data_AF-A0AA51I2C9-F1
#
_entry.id   AF-A0AA51I2C9-F1
#
_cell.length_a   1.000
_cell.length_b   1.000
_cell.length_c   1.000
_cell.angle_alpha   90.00
_cell.angle_beta   90.00
_cell.angle_gamma   90.00
#
_symmetry.space_group_name_H-M   'P 1'
#
loop_
_entity.id
_entity.type
_entity.pdbx_description
1 polymer ?
#
loop_
_entity_poly.entity_id
_entity_poly.type
_entity_poly.pdbx_seq_one_letter_code
_entity_poly.pdbx_strand_id
1 'polypeptide(L)' 'EHMLGWNIPEDHQDLVHDHWRQFPAVNKFWHYGLAFIYT' A
#
# COMPACT_ATOMS: atom_id res chain seq x y z
N GLU A 1 6.46 8.99 7.27
CA GLU A 1 5.55 7.95 6.71
C GLU A 1 5.49 8.16 5.20
N HIS A 2 5.37 7.08 4.41
CA HIS A 2 5.27 7.19 2.95
C HIS A 2 3.81 7.14 2.51
N MET A 3 3.51 7.64 1.31
CA MET A 3 2.18 7.57 0.71
C MET A 3 1.98 6.25 -0.05
N LEU A 4 0.75 5.81 -0.23
CA LEU A 4 0.46 4.60 -0.99
C LEU A 4 1.03 4.69 -2.42
N GLY A 5 1.71 3.64 -2.87
CA GLY A 5 2.36 3.60 -4.18
C GLY A 5 3.80 4.16 -4.23
N TRP A 6 4.36 4.60 -3.09
CA TRP A 6 5.74 5.11 -3.01
C TRP A 6 6.84 4.13 -3.47
N ASN A 7 6.55 2.83 -3.43
CA ASN A 7 7.48 1.75 -3.70
C ASN A 7 7.36 1.20 -5.14
N ILE A 8 6.58 1.86 -5.99
CA ILE A 8 6.32 1.41 -7.36
C ILE A 8 7.21 2.21 -8.32
N PRO A 9 7.86 1.57 -9.31
CA PRO A 9 8.62 2.27 -10.35
C PRO A 9 7.74 3.27 -11.12
N GLU A 10 8.34 4.34 -11.68
CA GLU A 10 7.61 5.37 -12.45
C GLU A 10 6.75 4.76 -13.57
N ASP A 11 7.26 3.73 -14.26
CA ASP A 11 6.58 3.04 -15.36
C ASP A 11 5.34 2.24 -14.95
N HIS A 12 5.14 2.02 -13.65
CA HIS A 12 4.05 1.21 -13.09
C HIS A 12 3.16 2.00 -12.13
N GLN A 13 3.33 3.31 -12.10
CA GLN A 13 2.57 4.21 -11.25
C GLN A 13 1.05 4.04 -11.48
N ASP A 14 0.62 3.76 -12.69
CA ASP A 14 -0.78 3.49 -13.05
C ASP A 14 -1.45 2.35 -12.26
N LEU A 15 -0.68 1.42 -11.66
CA LEU A 15 -1.21 0.35 -10.80
C LEU A 15 -1.94 0.88 -9.55
N VAL A 16 -1.63 2.10 -9.12
CA VAL A 16 -2.31 2.76 -8.00
C VAL A 16 -3.05 3.98 -8.52
N HIS A 17 -4.37 3.87 -8.55
CA HIS A 17 -5.26 4.96 -8.95
C HIS A 17 -4.96 6.24 -8.17
N ASP A 18 -5.03 7.39 -8.83
CA ASP A 18 -4.64 8.70 -8.24
C ASP A 18 -5.35 9.01 -6.94
N HIS A 19 -6.64 8.68 -6.85
CA HIS A 19 -7.42 8.76 -5.61
C HIS A 19 -6.75 8.05 -4.44
N TRP A 20 -6.10 6.90 -4.63
CA TRP A 20 -5.54 6.12 -3.53
C TRP A 20 -4.15 6.61 -3.09
N ARG A 21 -3.44 7.38 -3.93
CA ARG A 21 -2.11 7.95 -3.62
C ARG A 21 -2.14 9.02 -2.54
N GLN A 22 -3.31 9.59 -2.26
CA GLN A 22 -3.48 10.60 -1.22
C GLN A 22 -3.52 10.01 0.21
N PHE A 23 -3.48 8.67 0.34
CA PHE A 23 -3.51 8.00 1.63
C PHE A 23 -2.11 7.52 2.06
N PRO A 24 -1.83 7.43 3.36
CA PRO A 24 -0.58 6.88 3.86
C PRO A 24 -0.47 5.39 3.50
N ALA A 25 0.76 4.94 3.25
CA ALA A 25 1.06 3.54 3.03
C ALA A 25 0.70 2.72 4.28
N VAL A 26 0.01 1.60 4.07
CA VAL A 26 -0.42 0.72 5.15
C VAL A 26 0.78 0.20 5.93
N ASN A 27 0.68 0.24 7.26
CA ASN A 27 1.71 -0.33 8.13
C ASN A 27 1.78 -1.85 7.94
N LYS A 28 3.00 -2.38 7.78
CA LYS A 28 3.31 -3.82 7.65
C LYS A 28 2.65 -4.70 8.71
N PHE A 29 2.42 -4.20 9.93
CA PHE A 29 1.77 -4.97 11.00
C PHE A 29 0.33 -5.38 10.67
N TRP A 30 -0.38 -4.62 9.83
CA TRP A 30 -1.72 -5.01 9.37
C TRP A 30 -1.69 -6.29 8.55
N HIS A 31 -0.65 -6.53 7.75
CA HIS A 31 -0.51 -7.78 6.99
C HIS A 31 -0.32 -8.99 7.92
N TYR A 32 0.46 -8.85 9.00
CA TYR A 32 0.61 -9.92 10.00
C TYR A 32 -0.68 -10.18 10.77
N GLY A 33 -1.41 -9.13 11.14
CA GLY A 33 -2.70 -9.27 11.81
C GLY A 33 -3.75 -9.97 10.95
N LEU A 34 -3.85 -9.58 9.66
CA LEU A 34 -4.75 -10.23 8.72
C LEU A 34 -4.36 -11.70 8.48
N ALA A 35 -3.07 -11.99 8.33
CA ALA A 35 -2.60 -13.37 8.17
C ALA A 35 -3.08 -14.28 9.31
N PHE A 36 -3.08 -13.78 10.55
CA PHE A 36 -3.54 -14.54 11.72
C PHE A 36 -5.06 -14.81 11.75
N ILE A 37 -5.88 -13.96 11.12
CA ILE A 37 -7.34 -14.10 11.08
C ILE A 37 -7.78 -14.99 9.90
N TYR A 38 -7.00 -15.01 8.82
CA TYR A 38 -7.32 -15.72 7.58
C TYR A 38 -6.58 -17.07 7.41
N THR A 39 -5.97 -17.63 8.47
CA THR A 39 -5.52 -19.04 8.52
C THR A 39 -6.69 -19.98 8.80
#